data_AF-A0A1S9DK22-F1
#
_entry.id   AF-A0A1S9DK22-F1
#
_cell.length_a   1.000
_cell.length_b   1.000
_cell.length_c   1.000
_cell.angle_alpha   90.00
_cell.angle_beta   90.00
_cell.angle_gamma   90.00
#
_symmetry.space_group_name_H-M   'P 1'
#
loop_
_entity.id
_entity.type
_entity.pdbx_description
1 polymer ?
#
loop_
_entity_poly.entity_id
_entity_poly.type
_entity_poly.pdbx_seq_one_letter_code
_entity_poly.pdbx_strand_id
1 'polypeptide(L)'
;MSASVYLQVTITPPIIPAFSEPPTVPIQVSVHNPSDTPITVLNWGTPLDPSANVLSIFELRDTTENQPVTLPTIKISRRMPPSVDDLVEIPAGSSVEKEVTLPHVPLTMGHEYSVQANGNWHSVWEGPRENVTAEKLERLGDAQRGKFSSEVVPLRIE
;
A
#
# COMPACT_ATOMS: atom_id res chain seq x y z
N MET A 1 -16.03 21.01 10.98
CA MET A 1 -14.72 20.47 11.38
C MET A 1 -14.46 19.31 10.43
N SER A 2 -13.51 19.42 9.50
CA SER A 2 -13.21 18.28 8.62
C SER A 2 -12.51 17.22 9.46
N ALA A 3 -13.15 16.07 9.66
CA ALA A 3 -12.49 14.90 10.19
C ALA A 3 -11.32 14.58 9.24
N SER A 4 -10.10 14.58 9.76
CA SER A 4 -8.95 14.07 9.02
C SER A 4 -9.16 12.57 8.84
N VAL A 5 -9.21 12.10 7.61
CA VAL A 5 -9.36 10.68 7.32
C VAL A 5 -8.03 9.99 7.61
N TYR A 6 -8.01 9.16 8.65
CA TYR A 6 -6.83 8.39 9.07
C TYR A 6 -7.05 6.92 8.77
N LEU A 7 -6.61 6.48 7.58
CA LEU A 7 -6.47 5.06 7.30
C LEU A 7 -5.18 4.54 7.93
N GLN A 8 -5.25 3.39 8.59
CA GLN A 8 -4.09 2.73 9.17
C GLN A 8 -3.62 1.64 8.21
N VAL A 9 -2.34 1.63 7.88
CA VAL A 9 -1.72 0.62 7.02
C VAL A 9 -0.84 -0.24 7.90
N THR A 10 -1.06 -1.55 7.89
CA THR A 10 -0.23 -2.51 8.63
C THR A 10 0.28 -3.62 7.71
N ILE A 11 1.40 -4.22 8.08
CA ILE A 11 2.04 -5.32 7.34
C ILE A 11 2.17 -6.51 8.28
N THR A 12 1.72 -7.68 7.82
CA THR A 12 2.06 -8.93 8.51
C THR A 12 3.52 -9.28 8.19
N PRO A 13 4.37 -9.55 9.19
CA PRO A 13 5.77 -9.91 8.98
C PRO A 13 5.92 -11.01 7.91
N PRO A 14 6.59 -10.72 6.78
CA PRO A 14 6.78 -11.70 5.71
C PRO A 14 7.60 -12.89 6.18
N ILE A 15 7.23 -14.09 5.72
CA ILE A 15 8.01 -15.31 5.91
C ILE A 15 8.48 -15.78 4.53
N ILE A 16 9.79 -15.94 4.38
CA ILE A 16 10.45 -16.28 3.12
C ILE A 16 11.22 -17.58 3.36
N PRO A 17 11.04 -18.62 2.54
CA PRO A 17 11.86 -19.82 2.64
C PRO A 17 13.31 -19.54 2.23
N ALA A 18 14.25 -20.34 2.72
CA ALA A 18 15.65 -20.31 2.32
C ALA A 18 15.79 -20.36 0.79
N PHE A 19 16.68 -19.53 0.25
CA PHE A 19 16.78 -19.29 -1.18
C PHE A 19 18.23 -19.39 -1.67
N SER A 20 18.39 -19.82 -2.92
CA SER A 20 19.68 -19.85 -3.65
C SER A 20 19.76 -18.83 -4.78
N GLU A 21 18.63 -18.19 -5.10
CA GLU A 21 18.45 -17.15 -6.12
C GLU A 21 17.59 -16.02 -5.53
N PRO A 22 17.61 -14.80 -6.09
CA PRO A 22 16.79 -13.69 -5.58
C PRO A 22 15.30 -14.09 -5.43
N PRO A 23 14.77 -14.16 -4.19
CA PRO A 23 13.43 -14.69 -3.96
C PRO A 23 12.34 -13.70 -4.35
N THR A 24 11.11 -14.20 -4.42
CA THR A 24 9.93 -13.35 -4.29
C THR A 24 9.63 -13.10 -2.82
N VAL A 25 9.11 -11.92 -2.48
CA VAL A 25 8.71 -11.58 -1.11
C VAL A 25 7.22 -11.26 -1.10
N PRO A 26 6.37 -12.13 -0.50
CA PRO A 26 4.95 -11.83 -0.33
C PRO A 26 4.76 -10.86 0.84
N ILE A 27 4.09 -9.74 0.59
CA ILE A 27 3.75 -8.74 1.61
C ILE A 27 2.23 -8.74 1.79
N GLN A 28 1.76 -9.24 2.93
CA GLN A 28 0.36 -9.13 3.31
C GLN A 28 0.13 -7.77 3.98
N VAL A 29 -0.69 -6.93 3.36
CA VAL A 29 -1.03 -5.59 3.85
C VAL A 29 -2.49 -5.55 4.27
N SER A 30 -2.77 -4.85 5.37
CA SER A 30 -4.12 -4.51 5.81
C SER A 30 -4.28 -2.99 5.83
N VAL A 31 -5.35 -2.47 5.21
CA VAL A 31 -5.74 -1.07 5.29
C VAL A 31 -7.02 -0.98 6.11
N HIS A 32 -6.89 -0.44 7.33
CA HIS A 32 -7.96 -0.34 8.30
C HIS A 32 -8.61 1.05 8.28
N ASN A 33 -9.94 1.06 8.23
CA ASN A 33 -10.78 2.23 8.45
C ASN A 33 -11.25 2.25 9.92
N PRO A 34 -10.72 3.15 10.77
CA PRO A 34 -11.13 3.26 12.16
C PRO A 34 -12.40 4.10 12.37
N SER A 35 -12.97 4.71 11.32
CA SER A 35 -14.16 5.56 11.43
C SER A 35 -15.45 4.74 11.50
N ASP A 36 -16.53 5.39 11.92
CA ASP A 36 -17.89 4.85 12.00
C ASP A 36 -18.65 4.92 10.66
N THR A 37 -18.03 5.48 9.63
CA THR A 37 -18.56 5.54 8.26
C THR A 37 -17.67 4.77 7.28
N PRO A 38 -18.20 4.24 6.17
CA PRO A 38 -17.36 3.72 5.10
C PRO A 38 -16.41 4.79 4.55
N ILE A 39 -15.27 4.37 4.02
CA ILE A 39 -14.33 5.25 3.32
C ILE A 39 -14.08 4.67 1.93
N THR A 40 -14.11 5.51 0.91
CA THR A 40 -13.71 5.12 -0.45
C THR A 40 -12.37 5.73 -0.80
N VAL A 41 -11.42 4.93 -1.28
CA VAL A 41 -10.10 5.38 -1.71
C VAL A 41 -9.88 5.14 -3.19
N LEU A 42 -9.13 6.04 -3.83
CA LEU A 42 -8.46 5.74 -5.08
C LEU A 42 -7.24 4.86 -4.79
N ASN A 43 -7.17 3.67 -5.39
CA ASN A 43 -6.12 2.70 -5.07
C ASN A 43 -4.73 3.03 -5.65
N TRP A 44 -4.63 3.99 -6.57
CA TRP A 44 -3.39 4.32 -7.29
C TRP A 44 -2.25 4.74 -6.36
N GLY A 45 -1.08 4.11 -6.50
CA GLY A 45 0.11 4.44 -5.69
C GLY A 45 -0.04 4.08 -4.21
N THR A 46 -0.94 3.15 -3.89
CA THR A 46 -1.19 2.65 -2.53
C THR A 46 -0.95 1.13 -2.50
N PRO A 47 -0.85 0.50 -1.32
CA PRO A 47 -0.72 -0.97 -1.25
C PRO A 47 -1.89 -1.73 -1.89
N LEU A 48 -3.03 -1.06 -2.09
CA LEU A 48 -4.20 -1.62 -2.76
C LEU A 48 -4.09 -1.60 -4.30
N ASP A 49 -3.12 -0.86 -4.85
CA ASP A 49 -2.86 -0.77 -6.29
C ASP A 49 -2.51 -2.16 -6.86
N PRO A 50 -3.14 -2.61 -7.97
CA PRO A 50 -2.71 -3.82 -8.66
C PRO A 50 -1.23 -3.85 -9.06
N SER A 51 -0.59 -2.69 -9.23
CA SER A 51 0.84 -2.56 -9.54
C SER A 51 1.70 -2.17 -8.33
N ALA A 52 1.19 -2.35 -7.10
CA ALA A 52 1.88 -1.92 -5.88
C ALA A 52 3.30 -2.51 -5.72
N ASN A 53 3.54 -3.68 -6.31
CA ASN A 53 4.83 -4.38 -6.25
C ASN A 53 5.98 -3.65 -6.97
N VAL A 54 5.70 -2.65 -7.81
CA VAL A 54 6.71 -1.93 -8.62
C VAL A 54 6.60 -0.41 -8.55
N LEU A 55 5.80 0.12 -7.62
CA LEU A 55 5.50 1.56 -7.49
C LEU A 55 6.24 2.27 -6.35
N SER A 56 7.33 1.69 -5.85
CA SER A 56 8.12 2.24 -4.73
C SER A 56 7.32 2.41 -3.42
N ILE A 57 6.31 1.57 -3.20
CA ILE A 57 5.44 1.62 -2.02
C ILE A 57 6.09 0.90 -0.84
N PHE A 58 6.82 -0.18 -1.12
CA PHE A 58 7.51 -0.97 -0.12
C PHE A 58 8.99 -0.62 -0.12
N GLU A 59 9.47 -0.17 1.03
CA GLU A 59 10.86 0.14 1.28
C GLU A 59 11.47 -1.00 2.10
N LEU A 60 12.46 -1.68 1.54
CA LEU A 60 13.20 -2.72 2.24
C LEU A 60 14.54 -2.17 2.72
N ARG A 61 14.97 -2.64 3.89
CA ARG A 61 16.25 -2.27 4.48
C ARG A 61 16.95 -3.51 5.00
N ASP A 62 18.21 -3.65 4.63
CA ASP A 62 19.15 -4.57 5.27
C ASP A 62 19.53 -3.98 6.63
N THR A 63 19.13 -4.66 7.71
CA THR A 63 19.39 -4.21 9.08
C THR A 63 20.74 -4.69 9.59
N THR A 64 21.35 -5.69 8.95
CA THR A 64 22.71 -6.14 9.24
C THR A 64 23.74 -5.10 8.78
N GLU A 65 23.58 -4.58 7.57
CA GLU A 65 24.47 -3.55 7.00
C GLU A 65 23.94 -2.12 7.15
N ASN A 66 22.70 -1.97 7.62
CA ASN A 66 22.02 -0.68 7.81
C ASN A 66 21.79 0.10 6.49
N GLN A 67 21.64 -0.61 5.36
CA GLN A 67 21.52 -0.07 4.00
C GLN A 67 20.14 -0.33 3.38
N PRO A 68 19.63 0.56 2.51
CA PRO A 68 18.39 0.30 1.77
C PRO A 68 18.60 -0.79 0.71
N VAL A 69 17.61 -1.67 0.56
CA VAL A 69 17.56 -2.64 -0.53
C VAL A 69 16.96 -1.94 -1.75
N THR A 70 17.73 -1.86 -2.84
CA THR A 70 17.25 -1.20 -4.06
C THR A 70 16.31 -2.13 -4.82
N LEU A 71 15.03 -1.77 -4.88
CA LEU A 71 14.04 -2.46 -5.70
C LEU A 71 13.88 -1.77 -7.06
N PRO A 72 13.69 -2.54 -8.16
CA PRO A 72 13.31 -1.96 -9.44
C PRO A 72 11.91 -1.34 -9.33
N THR A 73 11.77 -0.10 -9.80
CA THR A 73 10.50 0.62 -9.79
C THR A 73 10.20 1.20 -11.16
N ILE A 74 8.92 1.41 -11.44
CA ILE A 74 8.45 2.03 -12.69
C ILE A 74 7.59 3.25 -12.39
N LYS A 75 7.47 4.13 -13.39
CA LYS A 75 6.48 5.21 -13.37
C LYS A 75 5.31 4.81 -14.26
N ILE A 76 4.10 4.77 -13.68
CA ILE A 76 2.87 4.47 -14.41
C ILE A 76 2.10 5.77 -14.63
N SER A 77 1.85 6.10 -15.90
CA SER A 77 0.91 7.16 -16.28
C SER A 77 -0.51 6.61 -16.26
N ARG A 78 -1.40 7.23 -15.48
CA ARG A 78 -2.80 6.84 -15.34
C ARG A 78 -3.70 7.77 -16.16
N ARG A 79 -4.72 7.20 -16.81
CA ARG A 79 -5.71 7.98 -17.58
C ARG A 79 -6.69 8.65 -16.62
N MET A 80 -6.98 9.93 -16.85
CA MET A 80 -8.01 10.68 -16.12
C MET A 80 -9.33 10.74 -16.92
N PRO A 81 -10.49 10.78 -16.24
CA PRO A 81 -10.67 10.51 -14.80
C PRO A 81 -10.38 9.04 -14.44
N PRO A 82 -10.15 8.71 -13.15
CA PRO A 82 -10.07 7.32 -12.71
C PRO A 82 -11.36 6.56 -13.04
N SER A 83 -11.26 5.25 -13.26
CA SER A 83 -12.43 4.39 -13.40
C SER A 83 -13.02 4.07 -12.03
N VAL A 84 -14.27 3.62 -12.00
CA VAL A 84 -14.88 3.12 -10.77
C VAL A 84 -14.11 1.92 -10.20
N ASP A 85 -13.48 1.10 -11.03
CA ASP A 85 -12.72 -0.08 -10.61
C ASP A 85 -11.38 0.26 -9.95
N ASP A 86 -10.92 1.51 -10.10
CA ASP A 86 -9.80 2.05 -9.35
C ASP A 86 -10.18 2.45 -7.91
N LEU A 87 -11.47 2.41 -7.57
CA LEU A 87 -11.98 2.73 -6.25
C LEU A 87 -12.15 1.50 -5.37
N VAL A 88 -11.64 1.59 -4.14
CA VAL A 88 -11.83 0.58 -3.11
C VAL A 88 -12.62 1.20 -1.96
N GLU A 89 -13.75 0.59 -1.62
CA GLU A 89 -14.49 0.91 -0.40
C GLU A 89 -13.94 0.08 0.75
N ILE A 90 -13.72 0.73 1.89
CA ILE A 90 -13.33 0.13 3.15
C ILE A 90 -14.47 0.40 4.14
N PRO A 91 -15.25 -0.63 4.53
CA PRO A 91 -16.38 -0.44 5.43
C PRO A 91 -15.98 0.17 6.77
N ALA A 92 -16.97 0.76 7.47
CA ALA A 92 -16.78 1.32 8.81
C ALA A 92 -16.15 0.29 9.77
N GLY A 93 -15.17 0.72 10.55
CA GLY A 93 -14.48 -0.12 11.54
C GLY A 93 -13.81 -1.37 10.97
N SER A 94 -13.61 -1.48 9.66
CA SER A 94 -13.19 -2.70 8.97
C SER A 94 -11.88 -2.51 8.21
N SER A 95 -11.31 -3.62 7.74
CA SER A 95 -10.08 -3.60 6.96
C SER A 95 -10.27 -4.27 5.60
N VAL A 96 -9.50 -3.79 4.61
CA VAL A 96 -9.27 -4.49 3.35
C VAL A 96 -7.86 -5.05 3.36
N GLU A 97 -7.74 -6.33 3.05
CA GLU A 97 -6.46 -7.02 2.96
C GLU A 97 -6.02 -7.21 1.50
N LYS A 98 -4.70 -7.16 1.27
CA LYS A 98 -4.10 -7.40 -0.03
C LYS A 98 -2.73 -8.02 0.13
N GLU A 99 -2.50 -9.11 -0.60
CA GLU A 99 -1.17 -9.65 -0.81
C GLU A 99 -0.49 -8.93 -1.99
N VAL A 100 0.75 -8.49 -1.80
CA VAL A 100 1.59 -7.92 -2.84
C VAL A 100 2.90 -8.70 -2.91
N THR A 101 3.17 -9.32 -4.06
CA THR A 101 4.40 -10.10 -4.26
C THR A 101 5.47 -9.26 -4.94
N LEU A 102 6.53 -8.95 -4.20
CA LEU A 102 7.72 -8.27 -4.73
C LEU A 102 8.58 -9.29 -5.49
N PRO A 103 8.88 -9.06 -6.79
CA PRO A 103 9.67 -9.97 -7.58
C PRO A 103 11.18 -9.72 -7.44
N HIS A 104 11.97 -10.78 -7.51
CA HIS A 104 13.44 -10.73 -7.62
C HIS A 104 14.12 -9.81 -6.59
N VAL A 105 13.76 -9.95 -5.32
CA VAL A 105 14.30 -9.10 -4.26
C VAL A 105 15.76 -9.49 -4.01
N PRO A 106 16.74 -8.57 -4.07
CA PRO A 106 18.16 -8.89 -3.94
C PRO A 106 18.56 -9.08 -2.47
N LEU A 107 18.05 -10.14 -1.85
CA LEU A 107 18.39 -10.54 -0.49
C LEU A 107 19.66 -11.39 -0.47
N THR A 108 20.41 -11.27 0.61
CA THR A 108 21.61 -12.06 0.91
C THR A 108 21.32 -12.99 2.08
N MET A 109 21.61 -14.29 1.92
CA MET A 109 21.42 -15.29 2.98
C MET A 109 22.24 -14.95 4.22
N GLY A 110 21.62 -15.08 5.40
CA GLY A 110 22.25 -14.78 6.69
C GLY A 110 22.15 -13.31 7.12
N HIS A 111 21.64 -12.42 6.27
CA HIS A 111 21.33 -11.04 6.64
C HIS A 111 19.91 -10.91 7.19
N GLU A 112 19.69 -9.89 7.99
CA GLU A 112 18.39 -9.50 8.52
C GLU A 112 17.83 -8.31 7.74
N TYR A 113 16.51 -8.30 7.55
CA TYR A 113 15.84 -7.26 6.76
C TYR A 113 14.57 -6.77 7.45
N SER A 114 14.16 -5.55 7.10
CA SER A 114 12.86 -4.98 7.45
C SER A 114 12.15 -4.40 6.24
N VAL A 115 10.82 -4.35 6.27
CA VAL A 115 9.97 -3.68 5.28
C VAL A 115 9.05 -2.67 5.95
N GLN A 116 8.81 -1.57 5.24
CA GLN A 116 7.78 -0.58 5.57
C GLN A 116 7.01 -0.21 4.29
N ALA A 117 5.71 0.03 4.41
CA ALA A 117 4.90 0.62 3.35
C ALA A 117 4.77 2.12 3.58
N ASN A 118 5.16 2.92 2.59
CA ASN A 118 5.12 4.38 2.62
C ASN A 118 4.52 4.92 1.32
N GLY A 119 3.78 6.02 1.41
CA GLY A 119 3.22 6.64 0.20
C GLY A 119 2.22 7.74 0.48
N ASN A 120 1.40 8.03 -0.54
CA ASN A 120 0.37 9.05 -0.47
C ASN A 120 -0.98 8.48 -0.88
N TRP A 121 -2.01 8.77 -0.08
CA TRP A 121 -3.39 8.70 -0.53
C TRP A 121 -3.65 9.85 -1.49
N HIS A 122 -3.89 9.53 -2.75
CA HIS A 122 -4.17 10.53 -3.79
C HIS A 122 -5.59 11.08 -3.73
N SER A 123 -6.55 10.26 -3.30
CA SER A 123 -7.94 10.68 -3.10
C SER A 123 -8.62 9.74 -2.11
N VAL A 124 -9.25 10.32 -1.10
CA VAL A 124 -10.01 9.63 -0.06
C VAL A 124 -11.33 10.36 0.16
N TRP A 125 -12.44 9.66 -0.01
CA TRP A 125 -13.78 10.18 0.21
C TRP A 125 -14.40 9.50 1.43
N GLU A 126 -15.03 10.29 2.29
CA GLU A 126 -15.91 9.78 3.32
C GLU A 126 -17.22 9.30 2.68
N GLY A 127 -17.65 8.10 3.06
CA GLY A 127 -18.84 7.44 2.55
C GLY A 127 -18.55 6.28 1.57
N PRO A 128 -19.62 5.54 1.21
CA PRO A 128 -19.54 4.40 0.31
C PRO A 128 -19.17 4.80 -1.11
N ARG A 129 -18.72 3.83 -1.91
CA ARG A 129 -18.23 4.00 -3.29
C ARG A 129 -19.30 4.60 -4.19
N GLU A 130 -20.56 4.29 -3.96
CA GLU A 130 -21.71 4.85 -4.69
C GLU A 130 -21.84 6.37 -4.54
N ASN A 131 -21.30 6.96 -3.48
CA ASN A 131 -21.29 8.41 -3.27
C ASN A 131 -20.18 9.12 -4.05
N VAL A 132 -19.26 8.38 -4.67
CA VAL A 132 -18.21 8.90 -5.55
C VAL A 132 -18.76 8.96 -6.97
N THR A 133 -19.49 10.04 -7.26
CA THR A 133 -20.15 10.27 -8.56
C THR A 133 -19.13 10.54 -9.67
N ALA A 134 -19.57 10.43 -10.93
CA ALA A 134 -18.74 10.79 -12.09
C ALA A 134 -18.20 12.23 -12.00
N GLU A 135 -19.01 13.18 -11.51
CA GLU A 135 -18.56 14.56 -11.29
C GLU A 135 -17.43 14.66 -10.26
N LYS A 136 -17.51 13.89 -9.16
CA LYS A 136 -16.43 13.82 -8.18
C LYS A 136 -15.17 13.19 -8.78
N LEU A 137 -15.29 12.16 -9.63
CA LEU A 137 -14.14 11.53 -10.30
C LEU A 137 -13.45 12.47 -11.30
N GLU A 138 -14.20 13.24 -12.08
CA GLU A 138 -13.66 14.21 -13.04
C GLU A 138 -12.76 15.25 -12.39
N ARG A 139 -13.13 15.71 -11.19
CA ARG A 139 -12.42 16.79 -10.48
C ARG A 139 -11.63 16.33 -9.27
N LEU A 140 -11.71 15.04 -8.92
CA LEU A 140 -11.33 14.51 -7.61
C LEU A 140 -11.93 15.37 -6.46
N GLY A 141 -13.16 15.84 -6.66
CA GLY A 141 -13.84 16.78 -5.78
C GLY A 141 -14.13 16.16 -4.41
N ASP A 142 -14.04 16.97 -3.35
CA ASP A 142 -14.22 16.57 -1.94
C ASP A 142 -13.22 15.51 -1.41
N ALA A 143 -12.28 15.07 -2.24
CA ALA A 143 -11.29 14.07 -1.85
C ALA A 143 -10.25 14.67 -0.91
N GLN A 144 -10.00 13.98 0.20
CA GLN A 144 -8.85 14.23 1.05
C GLN A 144 -7.60 13.60 0.45
N ARG A 145 -6.45 14.19 0.77
CA ARG A 145 -5.12 13.70 0.40
C ARG A 145 -4.28 13.62 1.67
N GLY A 146 -3.36 12.66 1.71
CA GLY A 146 -2.52 12.48 2.89
C GLY A 146 -1.37 11.51 2.65
N LYS A 147 -0.42 11.50 3.57
CA LYS A 147 0.63 10.48 3.60
C LYS A 147 0.14 9.28 4.41
N PHE A 148 0.67 8.11 4.08
CA PHE A 148 0.59 6.94 4.95
C PHE A 148 1.99 6.39 5.19
N SER A 149 2.12 5.71 6.32
CA SER A 149 3.31 4.97 6.72
C SER A 149 2.83 3.82 7.60
N SER A 150 3.25 2.60 7.29
CA SER A 150 3.06 1.46 8.19
C SER A 150 4.13 1.47 9.27
N GLU A 151 3.97 0.58 10.24
CA GLU A 151 5.07 0.13 11.07
C GLU A 151 6.19 -0.50 10.23
N VAL A 152 7.40 -0.51 10.80
CA VAL A 152 8.55 -1.25 10.26
C VAL A 152 8.47 -2.67 10.79
N VAL A 153 8.36 -3.66 9.91
CA VAL A 153 8.30 -5.08 10.30
C VAL A 153 9.51 -5.85 9.80
N PRO A 154 10.00 -6.85 10.56
CA PRO A 154 11.08 -7.71 10.10
C PRO A 154 10.62 -8.69 9.02
N LEU A 155 11.50 -9.01 8.08
CA LEU A 155 11.36 -10.16 7.19
C LEU A 155 11.97 -11.38 7.89
N ARG A 156 11.26 -12.50 7.91
CA ARG A 156 11.74 -13.77 8.45
C ARG A 156 12.21 -14.66 7.31
N ILE A 157 13.45 -15.10 7.35
CA ILE A 157 14.02 -16.08 6.42
C ILE A 157 14.13 -17.41 7.17
N GLU A 158 13.45 -18.45 6.70
CA GLU A 158 13.36 -19.78 7.33
C GLU A 158 13.98 -20.89 6.47
#